data_AF-A0A9J5XNY9-F1
#
_entry.id   AF-A0A9J5XNY9-F1
#
_cell.length_a   1.000
_cell.length_b   1.000
_cell.length_c   1.000
_cell.angle_alpha   90.00
_cell.angle_beta   90.00
_cell.angle_gamma   90.00
#
_symmetry.space_group_name_H-M   'P 1'
#
loop_
_entity.id
_entity.type
_entity.pdbx_description
1 polymer ?
#
loop_
_entity_poly.entity_id
_entity_poly.type
_entity_poly.pdbx_seq_one_letter_code
_entity_poly.pdbx_strand_id
1 'polypeptide(L)'
;MAEELLIMSWESHVGTVCRGVKWDKHSLSELRAAVTCIGGPCLASICRNLAQDYRSWSSGMPDLLLWRFHDNFRGEAKLVEVKGPRDRLSEQQRAWLLFLMDCGFNVEVLIMLG
;
A
#
# COMPACT_ATOMS: atom_id res chain seq x y z
N MET A 1 5.71 -11.25 12.31
CA MET A 1 4.45 -11.82 11.78
C MET A 1 4.15 -11.36 10.35
N ALA A 2 3.87 -10.08 10.05
CA ALA A 2 3.54 -9.67 8.67
C ALA A 2 4.69 -9.88 7.67
N GLU A 3 5.91 -9.47 8.03
CA GLU A 3 7.12 -9.70 7.21
C GLU A 3 7.39 -11.20 7.00
N GLU A 4 7.23 -12.01 8.04
CA GLU A 4 7.42 -13.45 7.98
C GLU A 4 6.42 -14.13 7.03
N LEU A 5 5.14 -13.75 7.10
CA LEU A 5 4.11 -14.22 6.17
C LEU A 5 4.42 -13.83 4.73
N LEU A 6 4.95 -12.62 4.50
CA LEU A 6 5.40 -12.18 3.19
C LEU A 6 6.53 -13.07 2.66
N ILE A 7 7.56 -13.33 3.47
CA ILE A 7 8.71 -14.16 3.09
C ILE A 7 8.25 -15.58 2.74
N MET A 8 7.46 -16.21 3.62
CA MET A 8 6.95 -17.56 3.39
C MET A 8 6.11 -17.65 2.11
N SER A 9 5.26 -16.66 1.87
CA SER A 9 4.42 -16.60 0.66
C SER A 9 5.25 -16.38 -0.60
N TRP A 10 6.29 -15.55 -0.53
CA TRP A 10 7.21 -15.33 -1.64
C TRP A 10 7.95 -16.62 -2.00
N GLU A 11 8.60 -17.26 -1.03
CA GLU A 11 9.38 -18.49 -1.26
C GLU A 11 8.52 -19.63 -1.81
N SER A 12 7.27 -19.72 -1.37
CA SER A 12 6.34 -20.78 -1.80
C SER A 12 5.74 -20.56 -3.18
N HIS A 13 5.64 -19.30 -3.65
CA HIS A 13 4.80 -18.96 -4.80
C HIS A 13 5.46 -18.08 -5.86
N VAL A 14 6.69 -17.61 -5.67
CA VAL A 14 7.38 -16.76 -6.66
C VAL A 14 7.32 -17.36 -8.06
N GLY A 15 6.94 -16.54 -9.05
CA GLY A 15 6.78 -16.97 -10.44
C GLY A 15 5.41 -17.59 -10.78
N THR A 16 4.56 -17.88 -9.78
CA THR A 16 3.20 -18.38 -10.02
C THR A 16 2.31 -17.26 -10.55
N VAL A 17 1.56 -17.52 -11.63
CA VAL A 17 0.58 -16.55 -12.15
C VAL A 17 -0.55 -16.38 -11.12
N CYS A 18 -0.65 -15.19 -10.55
CA CYS A 18 -1.67 -14.84 -9.57
C CYS A 18 -2.23 -13.46 -9.87
N ARG A 19 -3.55 -13.32 -9.87
CA ARG A 19 -4.20 -12.04 -10.10
C ARG A 19 -3.84 -11.05 -9.00
N GLY A 20 -3.41 -9.85 -9.38
CA GLY A 20 -3.03 -8.79 -8.45
C GLY A 20 -1.57 -8.86 -7.97
N VAL A 21 -0.80 -9.88 -8.37
CA VAL A 21 0.63 -10.01 -8.03
C VAL A 21 1.48 -9.79 -9.28
N LYS A 22 2.48 -8.91 -9.16
CA LYS A 22 3.50 -8.66 -10.19
C LYS A 22 4.88 -8.91 -9.61
N TRP A 23 5.42 -10.12 -9.84
CA TRP A 23 6.66 -10.59 -9.20
C TRP A 23 7.91 -9.81 -9.60
N ASP A 24 7.90 -9.20 -10.78
CA ASP A 24 9.01 -8.46 -11.38
C ASP A 24 9.02 -6.97 -11.01
N LYS A 25 7.99 -6.48 -10.30
CA LYS A 25 7.86 -5.05 -9.99
C LYS A 25 8.77 -4.59 -8.84
N HIS A 26 8.94 -5.44 -7.82
CA HIS A 26 9.71 -5.12 -6.62
C HIS A 26 10.47 -6.35 -6.11
N SER A 27 11.63 -6.13 -5.53
CA SER A 27 12.41 -7.17 -4.86
C SER A 27 11.82 -7.56 -3.50
N LEU A 28 12.12 -8.77 -3.04
CA LEU A 28 11.69 -9.22 -1.71
C LEU A 28 12.21 -8.29 -0.59
N SER A 29 13.42 -7.76 -0.70
CA SER A 29 13.99 -6.85 0.29
C SER A 29 13.21 -5.53 0.39
N GLU A 30 12.80 -4.95 -0.75
CA GLU A 30 11.96 -3.75 -0.78
C GLU A 30 10.58 -4.02 -0.17
N LEU A 31 9.96 -5.14 -0.52
CA LEU A 31 8.66 -5.52 0.04
C LEU A 31 8.72 -5.74 1.55
N ARG A 32 9.79 -6.37 2.05
CA ARG A 32 10.02 -6.53 3.50
C ARG A 32 10.13 -5.18 4.19
N ALA A 33 10.94 -4.27 3.64
CA ALA A 33 11.07 -2.92 4.19
C ALA A 33 9.73 -2.17 4.24
N ALA A 34 8.96 -2.22 3.15
CA ALA A 34 7.65 -1.60 3.06
C ALA A 34 6.65 -2.19 4.07
N VAL A 35 6.53 -3.51 4.15
CA VAL A 35 5.63 -4.19 5.10
C VAL A 35 5.99 -3.87 6.56
N THR A 36 7.28 -3.82 6.88
CA THR A 36 7.74 -3.44 8.23
C THR A 36 7.38 -1.99 8.56
N CYS A 37 7.45 -1.07 7.59
CA CYS A 37 7.08 0.34 7.79
C CYS A 37 5.56 0.57 7.83
N ILE A 38 4.78 -0.20 7.07
CA ILE A 38 3.31 -0.13 7.08
C ILE A 38 2.75 -0.67 8.40
N GLY A 39 3.32 -1.77 8.89
CA GLY A 39 2.83 -2.46 10.08
C GLY A 39 1.70 -3.45 9.78
N GLY A 40 1.63 -4.50 10.61
CA GLY A 40 0.71 -5.63 10.42
C GLY A 40 -0.79 -5.27 10.43
N PRO A 41 -1.30 -4.48 11.40
CA PRO A 41 -2.73 -4.14 11.47
C PRO A 41 -3.24 -3.41 10.23
N CYS A 42 -2.50 -2.39 9.79
CA CYS A 42 -2.78 -1.61 8.60
C CYS A 42 -2.84 -2.48 7.33
N LEU A 43 -1.84 -3.35 7.15
CA LEU A 43 -1.80 -4.29 6.03
C LEU A 43 -2.97 -5.28 6.06
N ALA A 44 -3.30 -5.80 7.24
CA ALA A 44 -4.42 -6.74 7.42
C ALA A 44 -5.77 -6.09 7.06
N SER A 45 -5.97 -4.81 7.39
CA SER A 45 -7.16 -4.06 6.99
C SER A 45 -7.28 -3.94 5.47
N ILE A 46 -6.19 -3.58 4.78
CA ILE A 46 -6.17 -3.53 3.30
C ILE A 46 -6.51 -4.90 2.71
N CYS A 47 -5.85 -5.96 3.17
CA CYS A 47 -6.11 -7.31 2.70
C CYS A 47 -7.57 -7.74 2.93
N ARG A 48 -8.16 -7.37 4.07
CA ARG A 48 -9.56 -7.65 4.38
C ARG A 48 -10.50 -6.95 3.40
N ASN A 49 -10.31 -5.66 3.12
CA ASN A 49 -11.13 -4.93 2.17
C ASN A 49 -11.06 -5.54 0.76
N LEU A 50 -9.84 -5.84 0.29
CA LEU A 50 -9.63 -6.49 -1.00
C LEU A 50 -10.25 -7.88 -1.06
N ALA A 51 -10.22 -8.65 0.03
CA ALA A 51 -10.83 -9.98 0.09
C ALA A 51 -12.37 -9.94 0.15
N GLN A 52 -12.95 -8.92 0.78
CA GLN A 52 -14.41 -8.77 0.91
C GLN A 52 -15.07 -8.28 -0.37
N ASP A 53 -14.47 -7.32 -1.07
CA ASP A 53 -14.97 -6.85 -2.36
C ASP A 53 -13.83 -6.39 -3.27
N TYR A 54 -13.14 -7.37 -3.85
CA TYR A 54 -12.03 -7.10 -4.76
C TYR A 54 -12.45 -6.20 -5.94
N ARG A 55 -13.69 -6.34 -6.44
CA ARG A 55 -14.13 -5.59 -7.61
C ARG A 55 -14.14 -4.10 -7.32
N SER A 56 -14.74 -3.70 -6.20
CA SER A 56 -14.82 -2.29 -5.80
C SER A 56 -13.47 -1.74 -5.33
N TRP A 57 -12.64 -2.55 -4.68
CA TRP A 57 -11.37 -2.09 -4.10
C TRP A 57 -10.14 -2.30 -5.00
N SER A 58 -10.28 -2.92 -6.18
CA SER A 58 -9.15 -3.16 -7.09
C SER A 58 -8.61 -1.91 -7.82
N SER A 59 -9.23 -0.74 -7.64
CA SER A 59 -8.80 0.53 -8.24
C SER A 59 -8.87 1.68 -7.22
N GLY A 60 -8.20 2.80 -7.56
CA GLY A 60 -8.23 4.03 -6.74
C GLY A 60 -7.30 4.04 -5.53
N MET A 61 -6.43 3.03 -5.38
CA MET A 61 -5.32 3.06 -4.41
C MET A 61 -4.40 4.27 -4.69
N PRO A 62 -3.86 4.94 -3.65
CA PRO A 62 -2.96 6.08 -3.84
C PRO A 62 -1.74 5.75 -4.72
N ASP A 63 -1.29 6.73 -5.50
CA ASP A 63 -0.23 6.56 -6.49
C ASP A 63 1.11 6.13 -5.88
N LEU A 64 1.46 6.69 -4.72
CA LEU A 64 2.76 6.49 -4.08
C LEU A 64 2.60 5.87 -2.69
N LEU A 65 3.47 4.91 -2.41
CA LEU A 65 3.80 4.47 -1.07
C LEU A 65 5.23 4.95 -0.78
N LEU A 66 5.37 5.83 0.21
CA LEU A 66 6.65 6.27 0.74
C LEU A 66 6.89 5.55 2.05
N TRP A 67 8.11 5.10 2.28
CA TRP A 67 8.50 4.54 3.57
C TRP A 67 9.91 4.95 3.95
N ARG A 68 10.17 5.02 5.26
CA ARG A 68 11.49 5.27 5.80
C ARG A 68 11.67 4.56 7.13
N PHE A 69 12.91 4.23 7.43
CA PHE A 69 13.32 3.92 8.79
C PHE A 69 13.88 5.17 9.45
N HIS A 70 13.59 5.32 10.73
CA HIS A 70 14.20 6.30 11.61
C HIS A 70 15.40 5.68 12.34
N ASP A 71 16.27 6.50 12.92
CA ASP A 71 17.51 6.06 13.58
C ASP A 71 17.29 5.05 14.72
N ASN A 72 16.08 5.00 15.29
CA ASN A 72 15.66 4.05 16.31
C ASN A 72 15.00 2.77 15.75
N PHE A 73 15.23 2.47 14.47
CA PHE A 73 14.63 1.34 13.73
C PHE A 73 13.10 1.36 13.66
N ARG A 74 12.44 2.48 14.00
CA ARG A 74 11.00 2.62 13.77
C ARG A 74 10.76 2.89 12.30
N GLY A 75 9.92 2.07 11.68
CA GLY A 75 9.43 2.31 10.33
C GLY A 75 8.27 3.30 10.32
N GLU A 76 8.19 4.09 9.27
CA GLU A 76 7.05 4.96 8.95
C GLU A 76 6.70 4.77 7.48
N ALA A 77 5.40 4.70 7.19
CA ALA A 77 4.88 4.67 5.83
C ALA A 77 3.87 5.80 5.63
N LYS A 78 3.87 6.38 4.43
CA LYS A 78 2.91 7.38 3.97
C LYS A 78 2.38 6.99 2.60
N LEU A 79 1.07 7.08 2.41
CA LEU A 79 0.44 6.96 1.10
C LEU A 79 0.14 8.35 0.54
N VAL A 80 0.48 8.59 -0.73
CA VAL A 80 0.30 9.89 -1.38
C VAL A 80 -0.43 9.71 -2.68
N GLU A 81 -1.52 10.44 -2.85
CA GLU A 81 -2.25 10.58 -4.10
C GLU A 81 -1.78 11.86 -4.80
N VAL A 82 -1.31 11.75 -6.04
CA VAL A 82 -0.73 12.87 -6.78
C VAL A 82 -1.77 13.41 -7.77
N LYS A 83 -1.96 14.73 -7.79
CA LYS A 83 -2.89 15.41 -8.68
C LYS A 83 -2.21 16.52 -9.45
N GLY A 84 -2.56 16.63 -10.73
CA GLY A 84 -2.27 17.83 -11.50
C GLY A 84 -3.14 19.01 -11.03
N PRO A 85 -2.83 20.26 -11.43
CA PRO A 85 -3.52 21.46 -10.94
C PRO A 85 -5.03 21.49 -11.22
N ARG A 86 -5.51 20.71 -12.19
CA ARG A 86 -6.92 20.65 -12.59
C ARG A 86 -7.58 19.32 -12.28
N ASP A 87 -6.83 18.37 -11.74
CA ASP A 87 -7.35 17.03 -11.45
C ASP A 87 -8.10 17.04 -10.13
N ARG A 88 -9.13 16.19 -10.06
CA ARG A 88 -9.91 15.95 -8.85
C ARG A 88 -9.74 14.51 -8.41
N LEU A 89 -9.90 14.27 -7.11
CA LEU A 89 -10.06 12.92 -6.58
C LEU A 89 -11.34 12.31 -7.14
N SER A 90 -11.22 11.09 -7.69
CA SER A 90 -12.40 10.27 -8.00
C SER A 90 -13.07 9.80 -6.71
N GLU A 91 -14.34 9.38 -6.80
CA GLU A 91 -15.06 8.83 -5.64
C GLU A 91 -14.36 7.59 -5.06
N GLN A 92 -13.78 6.74 -5.91
CA GLN A 92 -13.04 5.58 -5.45
C GLN A 92 -11.75 5.96 -4.72
N GLN A 93 -11.04 7.00 -5.18
CA GLN A 93 -9.86 7.52 -4.49
C GLN A 93 -10.27 8.11 -3.14
N ARG A 94 -11.36 8.88 -3.06
CA ARG A 94 -11.87 9.39 -1.78
C ARG A 94 -12.19 8.27 -0.81
N ALA A 95 -12.84 7.20 -1.27
CA ALA A 95 -13.13 6.02 -0.45
C ALA A 95 -11.86 5.37 0.10
N TRP A 96 -10.82 5.21 -0.73
CA TRP A 96 -9.52 4.72 -0.28
C TRP A 96 -8.87 5.63 0.75
N LEU A 97 -8.81 6.94 0.50
CA LEU A 97 -8.19 7.88 1.42
C LEU A 97 -8.87 7.87 2.80
N LEU A 98 -10.21 7.88 2.84
CA LEU A 98 -10.97 7.80 4.09
C LEU A 98 -10.69 6.49 4.83
N PHE A 99 -10.78 5.35 4.13
CA PHE A 99 -10.50 4.04 4.72
C PHE A 99 -9.08 3.94 5.28
N LEU A 100 -8.08 4.45 4.55
CA LEU A 100 -6.68 4.41 4.96
C LEU A 100 -6.47 5.28 6.22
N MET A 101 -7.07 6.47 6.27
CA MET A 101 -7.04 7.33 7.45
C MET A 101 -7.67 6.64 8.68
N ASP A 102 -8.82 5.97 8.50
CA ASP A 102 -9.48 5.21 9.57
C ASP A 102 -8.65 4.02 10.06
N CYS A 103 -7.85 3.43 9.18
CA CYS A 103 -6.90 2.37 9.54
C CYS A 103 -5.63 2.89 10.23
N GLY A 104 -5.45 4.20 10.34
CA GLY A 104 -4.28 4.83 10.96
C GLY A 104 -3.10 5.04 10.01
N PHE A 105 -3.30 4.97 8.68
CA PHE A 105 -2.26 5.38 7.73
C PHE A 105 -2.06 6.89 7.73
N ASN A 106 -0.80 7.31 7.54
CA ASN A 106 -0.50 8.66 7.13
C ASN A 106 -0.80 8.80 5.63
N VAL A 107 -1.72 9.69 5.28
CA VAL A 107 -2.22 9.84 3.91
C VAL A 107 -2.20 11.31 3.50
N GLU A 108 -1.77 11.59 2.28
CA GLU A 108 -1.68 12.96 1.76
C GLU A 108 -2.14 13.05 0.30
N VAL A 109 -2.67 14.22 -0.08
CA VAL A 109 -2.95 14.57 -1.47
C VAL A 109 -1.96 15.65 -1.89
N LEU A 110 -1.11 15.36 -2.86
CA LEU A 110 -0.08 16.26 -3.36
C LEU A 110 -0.55 16.89 -4.68
N ILE A 111 -0.61 18.23 -4.72
CA ILE A 111 -0.88 18.97 -5.97
C ILE A 111 0.45 19.39 -6.59
N MET A 112 0.74 18.88 -7.78
CA MET A 112 1.92 19.26 -8.55
C MET A 112 1.68 20.61 -9.23
N LEU A 113 2.24 21.68 -8.65
CA LEU A 113 2.31 23.00 -9.27
C LEU A 113 3.55 23.01 -10.18
N GLY A 114 3.31 23.10 -11.49
CA GLY A 114 4.39 23.19 -12.49
C GLY A 114 5.16 24.50 -12.42
#